data_AF-A0A8X6FDB2-F1
#
_entry.id   AF-A0A8X6FDB2-F1
#
_cell.length_a   1.000
_cell.length_b   1.000
_cell.length_c   1.000
_cell.angle_alpha   90.00
_cell.angle_beta   90.00
_cell.angle_gamma   90.00
#
_symmetry.space_group_name_H-M   'P 1'
#
loop_
_entity.id
_entity.type
_entity.pdbx_description
1 polymer ?
#
loop_
_entity_poly.entity_id
_entity_poly.type
_entity_poly.pdbx_seq_one_letter_code
_entity_poly.pdbx_strand_id
1 'polypeptide(L)'
;GVPKAPLTVSLILLVCSLISLFFLAVTIFIFFYFKSLQCSRLRVHRNLVVALIIHSLMLVVISLPIVGGPDIPSYRDLSWLCKTVVSIKMYAALSSINWMFVEGMLLHSRITTNIFQKDAPFKLYYIIGWGMYIH
;
A
#
# COMPACT_ATOMS: atom_id res chain seq x y z
N GLY A 1 -7.32 -40.80 -15.06
CA GLY A 1 -8.04 -39.57 -15.46
C GLY A 1 -7.52 -38.42 -14.64
N VAL A 2 -6.91 -37.42 -15.27
CA VAL A 2 -6.32 -36.26 -14.60
C VAL A 2 -7.44 -35.47 -13.89
N PRO A 3 -7.30 -35.12 -12.60
CA PRO A 3 -8.31 -34.34 -11.89
C PRO A 3 -8.44 -32.96 -12.55
N LYS A 4 -9.65 -32.59 -12.96
CA LYS A 4 -9.94 -31.34 -13.68
C LYS A 4 -9.92 -30.10 -12.76
N ALA A 5 -10.04 -30.30 -11.45
CA ALA A 5 -10.08 -29.24 -10.44
C ALA A 5 -8.83 -28.32 -10.37
N PRO A 6 -7.57 -28.84 -10.34
CA PRO A 6 -6.38 -27.99 -10.26
C PRO A 6 -6.15 -27.09 -11.48
N LEU A 7 -6.63 -27.51 -12.67
CA LEU A 7 -6.48 -26.74 -13.91
C LEU A 7 -7.41 -25.51 -13.90
N THR A 8 -8.66 -25.69 -13.48
CA THR A 8 -9.65 -24.60 -13.39
C THR A 8 -9.21 -23.51 -12.43
N VAL A 9 -8.68 -23.88 -11.25
CA VAL A 9 -8.19 -22.90 -10.26
C VAL A 9 -7.02 -22.09 -10.82
N SER A 10 -6.08 -22.74 -11.50
CA SER A 10 -4.91 -22.06 -12.08
C SER A 10 -5.30 -21.11 -13.22
N LEU A 11 -6.30 -21.47 -14.02
CA LEU A 11 -6.85 -20.61 -15.07
C LEU A 11 -7.54 -19.35 -14.49
N ILE A 12 -8.34 -19.53 -13.43
CA ILE A 12 -8.98 -18.41 -12.73
C ILE A 12 -7.91 -17.47 -12.14
N LEU A 13 -6.89 -18.02 -11.48
CA LEU A 13 -5.80 -17.23 -10.91
C LEU A 13 -5.03 -16.44 -11.98
N LEU A 14 -4.77 -17.06 -13.13
CA LEU A 14 -4.11 -16.41 -14.27
C LEU A 14 -4.92 -15.21 -14.77
N VAL A 15 -6.20 -15.41 -15.09
CA VAL A 15 -7.07 -14.35 -15.62
C VAL A 15 -7.23 -13.21 -14.62
N CYS A 16 -7.53 -13.53 -13.35
CA CYS A 16 -7.66 -12.54 -12.28
C CYS A 16 -6.37 -11.74 -12.09
N SER A 17 -5.21 -12.39 -12.18
CA SER A 17 -3.92 -11.72 -12.01
C SER A 17 -3.60 -10.77 -13.16
N LEU A 18 -3.92 -11.15 -14.41
CA LEU A 18 -3.77 -10.26 -15.58
C LEU A 18 -4.66 -9.02 -15.47
N ILE A 19 -5.92 -9.20 -15.06
CA ILE A 19 -6.85 -8.09 -14.84
C ILE A 19 -6.31 -7.17 -13.74
N SER A 20 -5.87 -7.73 -12.61
CA SER A 20 -5.31 -6.94 -11.50
C SER A 20 -4.08 -6.14 -11.95
N LEU A 21 -3.19 -6.76 -12.73
CA LEU A 21 -2.01 -6.11 -13.30
C LEU A 21 -2.38 -4.91 -14.18
N PHE A 22 -3.41 -5.04 -15.03
CA PHE A 22 -3.89 -3.94 -15.87
C PHE A 22 -4.39 -2.75 -15.06
N PHE A 23 -5.25 -3.00 -14.06
CA PHE A 23 -5.75 -1.93 -13.18
C PHE A 23 -4.62 -1.26 -12.38
N LEU A 24 -3.63 -2.03 -11.90
CA LEU A 24 -2.47 -1.50 -11.21
C LEU A 24 -1.59 -0.61 -12.12
N ALA A 25 -1.44 -0.98 -13.40
CA ALA A 25 -0.71 -0.18 -14.38
C ALA A 25 -1.43 1.14 -14.68
N VAL A 26 -2.76 1.13 -14.85
CA VAL A 26 -3.56 2.36 -14.99
C VAL A 26 -3.41 3.25 -13.75
N THR A 27 -3.46 2.65 -12.57
CA THR A 27 -3.31 3.35 -11.29
C THR A 27 -1.94 4.04 -11.17
N ILE A 28 -0.84 3.34 -11.50
CA ILE A 28 0.49 3.94 -11.42
C ILE A 28 0.67 5.07 -12.45
N PHE A 29 0.09 4.92 -13.65
CA PHE A 29 0.10 5.93 -14.69
C PHE A 29 -0.59 7.23 -14.25
N ILE A 30 -1.77 7.12 -13.65
CA ILE A 30 -2.51 8.26 -13.09
C ILE A 30 -1.69 8.96 -12.00
N PHE A 31 -1.00 8.21 -11.12
CA PHE A 31 -0.15 8.81 -10.09
C PHE A 31 1.07 9.55 -10.65
N PHE A 32 1.68 9.06 -11.74
CA PHE A 32 2.76 9.77 -12.41
C PHE A 32 2.27 11.04 -13.13
N TYR A 33 1.05 11.00 -13.68
CA TYR A 33 0.44 12.15 -14.35
C TYR A 33 0.14 13.30 -13.37
N PHE A 34 -0.43 13.00 -12.20
CA PHE A 34 -0.70 14.00 -11.15
C PHE A 34 0.50 14.25 -10.23
N LYS A 35 1.63 14.66 -10.81
CA LYS A 35 2.89 14.99 -10.09
C LYS A 35 2.71 16.09 -9.02
N SER A 36 1.63 16.87 -9.08
CA SER A 36 1.37 18.03 -8.21
C SER A 36 0.84 17.69 -6.81
N LEU A 37 0.38 16.46 -6.54
CA LEU A 37 -0.25 16.08 -5.25
C LEU A 37 0.69 15.27 -4.34
N GLN A 38 2.01 15.50 -4.39
CA GLN A 38 3.05 14.79 -3.63
C GLN A 38 2.97 14.98 -2.08
N CYS A 39 1.85 14.61 -1.47
CA CYS A 39 1.74 14.37 -0.04
C CYS A 39 2.38 13.03 0.34
N SER A 40 2.77 12.90 1.61
CA SER A 40 3.32 11.66 2.19
C SER A 40 2.42 10.44 1.92
N ARG A 41 1.08 10.65 1.92
CA ARG A 41 0.07 9.64 1.55
C ARG A 41 0.33 9.02 0.17
N LEU A 42 0.70 9.81 -0.84
CA LEU A 42 0.93 9.28 -2.20
C LEU A 42 2.23 8.47 -2.32
N ARG A 43 3.26 8.78 -1.54
CA ARG A 43 4.50 7.97 -1.50
C ARG A 43 4.24 6.55 -1.02
N VAL A 44 3.46 6.42 0.05
CA VAL A 44 3.09 5.13 0.64
C VAL A 44 2.25 4.30 -0.34
N HIS A 45 1.31 4.96 -1.03
CA HIS A 45 0.45 4.28 -1.98
C HIS A 45 1.17 3.84 -3.25
N ARG A 46 2.16 4.62 -3.73
CA ARG A 46 3.05 4.18 -4.81
C ARG A 46 3.82 2.91 -4.42
N ASN A 47 4.31 2.82 -3.18
CA ASN A 47 5.01 1.64 -2.69
C ASN A 47 4.08 0.41 -2.60
N LEU A 48 2.81 0.63 -2.20
CA LEU A 48 1.77 -0.39 -2.18
C LEU A 48 1.44 -0.92 -3.59
N VAL A 49 1.26 -0.01 -4.56
CA VAL A 49 0.98 -0.37 -5.96
C VAL A 49 2.13 -1.19 -6.55
N VAL A 50 3.38 -0.82 -6.29
CA VAL A 50 4.56 -1.59 -6.71
C VAL A 50 4.57 -2.99 -6.07
N ALA A 51 4.28 -3.09 -4.76
CA ALA A 51 4.20 -4.39 -4.08
C ALA A 51 3.09 -5.29 -4.66
N LEU A 52 1.93 -4.72 -5.03
CA LEU A 52 0.82 -5.44 -5.65
C LEU A 52 1.14 -5.89 -7.10
N ILE A 53 1.91 -5.10 -7.85
CA ILE A 53 2.41 -5.48 -9.18
C ILE A 53 3.33 -6.70 -9.05
N ILE A 54 4.31 -6.64 -8.14
CA ILE A 54 5.23 -7.76 -7.91
C ILE A 54 4.42 -8.99 -7.48
N HIS A 55 3.52 -8.88 -6.52
CA HIS A 55 2.67 -9.99 -6.08
C HIS A 55 1.83 -10.59 -7.23
N SER A 56 1.25 -9.76 -8.11
CA SER A 56 0.50 -10.25 -9.29
C SER A 56 1.42 -10.97 -10.27
N LEU A 57 2.60 -10.43 -10.58
CA LEU A 57 3.58 -11.11 -11.44
C LEU A 57 3.98 -12.48 -10.88
N MET A 58 4.14 -12.60 -9.57
CA MET A 58 4.46 -13.87 -8.90
C MET A 58 3.33 -14.89 -9.08
N LEU A 59 2.07 -14.47 -8.96
CA LEU A 59 0.91 -15.34 -9.20
C LEU A 59 0.81 -15.78 -10.67
N VAL A 60 1.10 -14.89 -11.62
CA VAL A 60 1.17 -15.25 -13.05
C VAL A 60 2.24 -16.31 -13.27
N VAL A 61 3.45 -16.10 -12.72
CA VAL A 61 4.58 -17.02 -12.89
C VAL A 61 4.31 -18.38 -12.24
N ILE A 62 3.62 -18.43 -11.10
CA ILE A 62 3.22 -19.69 -10.46
C ILE A 62 2.10 -20.40 -11.26
N SER A 63 1.19 -19.65 -11.88
CA SER A 63 0.04 -20.21 -12.61
C SER A 63 0.38 -20.68 -14.03
N LEU A 64 1.41 -20.11 -14.67
CA LEU A 64 1.89 -20.44 -16.03
C LEU A 64 2.34 -21.90 -16.22
N PRO A 65 3.23 -22.47 -15.38
CA PRO A 65 3.76 -23.82 -15.58
C PRO A 65 2.73 -24.92 -15.34
N ILE A 66 1.69 -24.64 -14.55
CA ILE A 66 0.58 -25.57 -14.29
C ILE A 66 -0.28 -25.78 -15.55
N VAL A 67 -0.27 -24.82 -16.49
CA VAL A 67 -0.96 -24.90 -17.79
C VAL A 67 -0.04 -25.38 -18.92
N GLY A 68 1.27 -25.13 -18.82
CA GLY A 68 2.26 -25.37 -19.89
C GLY A 68 3.00 -26.71 -19.88
N GLY A 69 2.90 -27.51 -18.82
CA GLY A 69 3.60 -28.80 -18.70
C GLY A 69 4.90 -28.74 -17.86
N PRO A 70 5.51 -29.91 -17.55
CA PRO A 70 6.40 -30.12 -16.40
C PRO A 70 7.83 -29.52 -16.50
N ASP A 71 8.17 -28.79 -17.56
CA ASP A 71 9.57 -28.40 -17.86
C ASP A 71 10.01 -27.03 -17.31
N ILE A 72 9.25 -26.41 -16.40
CA ILE A 72 9.59 -25.10 -15.83
C ILE A 72 10.21 -25.27 -14.43
N PRO A 73 11.42 -24.72 -14.18
CA PRO A 73 12.15 -24.91 -12.93
C PRO A 73 11.34 -24.44 -11.72
N SER A 74 11.39 -25.27 -10.68
CA SER A 74 10.71 -25.12 -9.41
C SER A 74 10.87 -23.72 -8.80
N TYR A 75 9.83 -22.89 -8.91
CA TYR A 75 9.75 -21.54 -8.34
C TYR A 75 9.68 -21.51 -6.80
N ARG A 76 9.89 -22.67 -6.15
CA ARG A 76 9.83 -22.86 -4.69
C ARG A 76 10.82 -21.97 -3.94
N ASP A 77 11.90 -21.52 -4.58
CA ASP A 77 12.88 -20.60 -3.98
C ASP A 77 12.39 -19.16 -3.82
N LEU A 78 11.22 -18.79 -4.34
CA LEU A 78 10.71 -17.41 -4.26
C LEU A 78 9.70 -17.16 -3.13
N SER A 79 9.63 -18.11 -2.20
CA SER A 79 8.82 -18.05 -0.98
C SER A 79 9.17 -16.82 -0.11
N TRP A 80 10.46 -16.51 0.01
CA TRP A 80 10.95 -15.39 0.82
C TRP A 80 10.57 -14.03 0.24
N LEU A 81 10.63 -13.86 -1.09
CA LEU A 81 10.20 -12.62 -1.74
C LEU A 81 8.70 -12.40 -1.58
N CYS A 82 7.87 -13.45 -1.76
CA CYS A 82 6.43 -13.33 -1.56
C CYS A 82 6.11 -12.85 -0.13
N LYS A 83 6.75 -13.47 0.88
CA LYS A 83 6.60 -13.08 2.28
C LYS A 83 7.01 -11.62 2.51
N THR A 84 8.17 -11.22 1.99
CA THR A 84 8.67 -9.83 2.10
C THR A 84 7.72 -8.82 1.43
N VAL A 85 7.21 -9.13 0.23
CA VAL A 85 6.26 -8.27 -0.49
C VAL A 85 4.97 -8.08 0.30
N VAL A 86 4.43 -9.16 0.89
CA VAL A 86 3.24 -9.09 1.75
C VAL A 86 3.50 -8.25 3.00
N SER A 87 4.67 -8.41 3.63
CA SER A 87 5.08 -7.61 4.80
C SER A 87 5.18 -6.13 4.45
N ILE A 88 5.83 -5.78 3.33
CA ILE A 88 5.94 -4.39 2.85
C ILE A 88 4.56 -3.80 2.56
N LYS A 89 3.66 -4.59 1.95
CA LYS A 89 2.28 -4.18 1.67
C LYS A 89 1.53 -3.81 2.94
N MET A 90 1.62 -4.63 3.99
CA MET A 90 0.98 -4.37 5.29
C MET A 90 1.58 -3.14 5.99
N TYR A 91 2.90 -3.02 6.00
CA TYR A 91 3.59 -1.86 6.58
C TYR A 91 3.18 -0.56 5.88
N ALA A 92 3.14 -0.56 4.55
CA ALA A 92 2.68 0.57 3.77
C ALA A 92 1.22 0.93 4.11
N ALA A 93 0.32 -0.04 4.17
CA ALA A 93 -1.07 0.22 4.54
C ALA A 93 -1.18 0.90 5.92
N LEU A 94 -0.49 0.37 6.94
CA LEU A 94 -0.48 0.94 8.29
C LEU A 94 0.10 2.36 8.32
N SER A 95 1.21 2.59 7.62
CA SER A 95 1.81 3.92 7.50
C SER A 95 0.86 4.93 6.85
N SER A 96 0.10 4.51 5.83
CA SER A 96 -0.87 5.39 5.16
C SER A 96 -2.03 5.79 6.07
N ILE A 97 -2.52 4.86 6.90
CA ILE A 97 -3.60 5.10 7.87
C ILE A 97 -3.12 6.06 8.95
N ASN A 98 -1.94 5.83 9.52
CA ASN A 98 -1.34 6.71 10.52
C ASN A 98 -1.13 8.12 9.97
N TRP A 99 -0.66 8.25 8.72
CA TRP A 99 -0.48 9.56 8.11
C TRP A 99 -1.80 10.30 7.89
N MET A 100 -2.84 9.60 7.41
CA MET A 100 -4.17 10.18 7.24
C MET A 100 -4.80 10.61 8.57
N PHE A 101 -4.53 9.86 9.65
CA PHE A 101 -4.91 10.23 11.00
C PHE A 101 -4.20 11.51 11.47
N VAL A 102 -2.88 11.62 11.23
CA VAL A 102 -2.09 12.82 11.55
C VAL A 102 -2.59 14.04 10.75
N GLU A 103 -2.86 13.88 9.45
CA GLU A 103 -3.44 14.95 8.63
C GLU A 103 -4.82 15.38 9.17
N GLY A 104 -5.66 14.43 9.59
CA GLY A 104 -6.95 14.71 10.22
C GLY A 104 -6.82 15.47 11.54
N MET A 105 -5.91 15.06 12.42
CA MET A 105 -5.63 15.76 13.68
C MET A 105 -5.09 17.19 13.44
N LEU A 106 -4.17 17.35 12.48
CA LEU A 106 -3.61 18.65 12.13
C LEU A 106 -4.69 19.58 11.56
N LEU A 107 -5.56 19.07 10.71
CA LEU A 107 -6.66 19.84 10.14
C LEU A 107 -7.65 20.25 11.23
N HIS A 108 -8.05 19.33 12.11
CA HIS A 108 -8.93 19.61 13.22
C HIS A 108 -8.32 20.66 14.16
N SER A 109 -7.05 20.52 14.52
CA SER A 109 -6.32 21.49 15.35
C SER A 109 -6.27 22.89 14.70
N ARG A 110 -6.00 22.98 13.39
CA ARG A 110 -6.03 24.26 12.65
C ARG A 110 -7.43 24.85 12.52
N ILE A 111 -8.45 24.02 12.35
CA ILE A 111 -9.84 24.48 12.26
C ILE A 111 -10.31 25.00 13.61
N THR A 112 -10.03 24.31 14.71
CA THR A 112 -10.36 24.79 16.06
C THR A 112 -9.66 26.13 16.36
N THR A 113 -8.40 26.32 15.95
CA THR A 113 -7.73 27.62 16.15
C THR A 113 -8.28 28.72 15.25
N ASN A 114 -8.75 28.40 14.04
CA ASN A 114 -9.27 29.38 13.08
C ASN A 114 -10.75 29.75 13.34
N ILE A 115 -11.60 28.79 13.72
CA ILE A 115 -13.04 29.02 14.03
C ILE A 115 -13.21 29.84 15.31
N PHE A 116 -12.37 29.63 16.31
CA PHE A 116 -12.53 30.32 17.58
C PHE A 116 -12.12 31.79 17.55
N GLN A 117 -11.55 32.32 16.43
CA GLN A 117 -11.04 33.70 16.29
C GLN A 117 -10.38 34.23 17.58
N LYS A 118 -9.75 33.34 18.33
CA LYS A 118 -9.00 33.70 19.52
C LYS A 118 -7.59 33.90 19.03
N ASP A 119 -7.03 35.07 19.33
CA ASP A 119 -5.58 35.27 19.35
C ASP A 119 -4.94 33.99 19.84
N ALA A 120 -4.01 33.47 19.03
CA ALA A 120 -3.38 32.18 19.23
C ALA A 120 -3.17 31.96 20.74
N PRO A 121 -3.64 30.84 21.35
CA PRO A 121 -3.39 30.60 22.75
C PRO A 121 -1.91 30.21 22.89
N PHE A 122 -1.04 31.21 22.79
CA PHE A 122 0.37 31.15 23.15
C PHE A 122 0.52 30.50 24.53
N LYS A 123 -0.45 30.69 25.44
CA LYS A 123 -0.51 30.09 26.76
C LYS A 123 -0.64 28.55 26.76
N LEU A 124 -1.41 27.94 25.84
CA LEU A 124 -1.53 26.48 25.75
C LEU A 124 -0.25 25.86 25.14
N TYR A 125 0.35 26.55 24.16
CA TYR A 125 1.66 26.18 23.60
C TYR A 125 2.79 26.36 24.63
N TYR A 126 2.70 27.35 25.51
CA TYR A 126 3.65 27.61 26.61
C TYR A 126 3.48 26.62 27.78
N ILE A 127 2.26 26.19 28.11
CA ILE A 127 1.98 25.18 29.15
C ILE A 127 2.40 23.77 28.72
N ILE A 128 2.23 23.43 27.43
CA ILE A 128 2.70 22.14 26.89
C ILE A 128 4.22 22.17 26.65
N GLY A 129 4.80 23.33 26.30
CA GLY A 129 6.25 23.50 26.15
C GLY A 129 7.02 23.55 27.48
N TRP A 130 6.39 24.02 28.55
CA TRP A 130 6.91 23.98 29.93
C TRP A 130 6.18 22.92 30.75
N GLY A 131 6.05 21.72 30.20
CA GLY A 131 5.56 20.55 30.94
C GLY A 131 6.25 20.51 32.30
N MET A 132 5.46 20.70 33.35
CA MET A 132 5.84 20.78 34.76
C MET A 132 7.18 20.10 35.09
N TYR A 133 8.29 20.83 35.06
CA TYR A 133 9.50 20.45 35.77
C TYR A 133 10.54 21.59 35.76
N ILE A 134 10.54 22.43 36.79
CA ILE A 134 11.68 22.51 37.73
C ILE A 134 11.33 23.48 38.86
N HIS A 135 11.06 22.82 39.99
CA HIS A 135 10.99 23.24 41.40
C HIS A 135 9.95 24.27 41.87
#